data_AF-A0A914AIT1-F1
#
_entry.id   AF-A0A914AIT1-F1
#
_cell.length_a   1.000
_cell.length_b   1.000
_cell.length_c   1.000
_cell.angle_alpha   90.00
_cell.angle_beta   90.00
_cell.angle_gamma   90.00
#
_symmetry.space_group_name_H-M   'P 1'
#
loop_
_entity.id
_entity.type
_entity.pdbx_description
1 polymer ?
#
loop_
_entity_poly.entity_id
_entity_poly.type
_entity_poly.pdbx_seq_one_letter_code
_entity_poly.pdbx_strand_id
1 'polypeptide(L)'
;MADESEWEHLSGKELDNLVSPSHWSNRLHLFPNIVEHFLTTIASETKSIKKCIAHELNINYGEGKFQKLDLYLPPHQTEDSPVLISIHGGYWQASSKDDYGLFAWHPAKQGAVVAVVNYTIAPMGTLPQMINDVEQAVLYMAKKFPKAR
;
A
#
# COMPACT_ATOMS: atom_id res chain seq x y z
N MET A 1 25.14 -14.29 29.93
CA MET A 1 25.86 -13.88 28.72
C MET A 1 24.89 -14.17 27.59
N ALA A 2 24.29 -13.13 27.02
CA ALA A 2 23.38 -13.32 25.89
C ALA A 2 24.21 -13.81 24.72
N ASP A 3 23.74 -14.92 24.15
CA ASP A 3 24.28 -15.65 23.02
C ASP A 3 24.61 -14.70 21.86
N GLU A 4 25.76 -14.91 21.21
CA GLU A 4 26.10 -14.18 19.98
C GLU A 4 24.95 -14.40 18.99
N SER A 5 24.44 -13.31 18.40
CA SER A 5 23.16 -13.40 17.69
C SER A 5 23.28 -14.32 16.47
N GLU A 6 22.56 -15.45 16.50
CA GLU A 6 22.65 -16.59 15.56
C GLU A 6 22.68 -16.25 14.06
N TRP A 7 22.23 -15.05 13.66
CA TRP A 7 22.22 -14.60 12.27
C TRP A 7 23.61 -14.29 11.70
N GLU A 8 24.61 -14.00 12.55
CA GLU A 8 25.98 -13.64 12.10
C GLU A 8 26.72 -14.79 11.42
N HIS A 9 26.27 -16.04 11.63
CA HIS A 9 26.84 -17.24 11.04
C HIS A 9 26.10 -17.72 9.78
N LEU A 10 25.01 -17.06 9.41
CA LEU A 10 24.22 -17.43 8.24
C LEU A 10 24.91 -16.97 6.95
N SER A 11 24.82 -17.80 5.91
CA SER A 11 25.21 -17.41 4.55
C SER A 11 24.30 -16.32 3.99
N GLY A 12 24.76 -15.59 2.98
CA GLY A 12 23.95 -14.56 2.31
C GLY A 12 22.60 -15.09 1.81
N LYS A 13 22.56 -16.33 1.30
CA LYS A 13 21.30 -16.97 0.85
C LYS A 13 20.34 -17.25 2.02
N GLU A 14 20.86 -17.64 3.17
CA GLU A 14 20.04 -17.87 4.36
C GLU A 14 19.49 -16.54 4.89
N LEU A 15 20.29 -15.48 4.88
CA LEU A 15 19.84 -14.12 5.20
C LEU A 15 18.76 -13.63 4.22
N ASP A 16 18.94 -13.81 2.91
CA ASP A 16 17.95 -13.46 1.90
C ASP A 16 16.62 -14.19 2.12
N ASN A 17 16.68 -15.45 2.56
CA ASN A 17 15.49 -16.23 2.89
C ASN A 17 14.75 -15.66 4.11
N LEU A 18 15.45 -15.17 5.13
CA LEU A 18 14.84 -14.56 6.32
C LEU A 18 14.05 -13.28 5.98
N VAL A 19 14.51 -12.52 4.99
CA VAL A 19 13.86 -11.26 4.56
C VAL A 19 12.91 -11.43 3.38
N SER A 20 12.60 -12.67 3.01
CA SER A 20 11.68 -13.01 1.92
C SER A 20 10.40 -13.65 2.46
N PRO A 21 9.38 -12.86 2.88
CA PRO A 21 8.14 -13.41 3.48
C PRO A 21 7.45 -14.48 2.63
N SER A 22 7.61 -14.43 1.31
CA SER A 22 7.07 -15.42 0.38
C SER A 22 7.60 -16.84 0.60
N HIS A 23 8.85 -17.00 1.07
CA HIS A 23 9.44 -18.32 1.34
C HIS A 23 8.85 -19.01 2.59
N TRP A 24 8.14 -18.27 3.43
CA TRP A 24 7.59 -18.76 4.70
C TRP A 24 6.08 -19.06 4.62
N SER A 25 5.50 -19.06 3.42
CA SER A 25 4.07 -19.33 3.28
C SER A 25 3.75 -20.82 3.26
N ASN A 26 2.86 -21.25 4.16
CA ASN A 26 2.28 -22.59 4.14
C ASN A 26 1.46 -22.89 2.87
N ARG A 27 1.18 -21.88 2.04
CA ARG A 27 0.40 -22.00 0.79
C ARG A 27 1.25 -22.21 -0.46
N LEU A 28 2.58 -22.31 -0.35
CA LEU A 28 3.47 -22.50 -1.49
C LEU A 28 3.14 -23.76 -2.32
N HIS A 29 2.60 -24.81 -1.68
CA HIS A 29 2.15 -26.01 -2.37
C HIS A 29 0.94 -25.79 -3.31
N LEU A 30 0.08 -24.81 -2.98
CA LEU A 30 -1.06 -24.41 -3.82
C LEU A 30 -0.64 -23.38 -4.87
N PHE A 31 0.26 -22.48 -4.48
CA PHE A 31 0.73 -21.38 -5.30
C PHE A 31 2.26 -21.34 -5.30
N PRO A 32 2.92 -22.11 -6.19
CA PRO A 32 4.38 -22.14 -6.25
C PRO A 32 4.99 -20.75 -6.52
N ASN A 33 4.28 -19.90 -7.27
CA ASN A 33 4.61 -18.47 -7.40
C ASN A 33 3.64 -17.61 -6.59
N ILE A 34 3.78 -17.65 -5.26
CA ILE A 34 2.83 -16.98 -4.35
C ILE A 34 2.81 -15.46 -4.50
N VAL A 35 3.94 -14.84 -4.88
CA VAL A 35 4.02 -13.39 -5.10
C VAL A 35 3.20 -12.99 -6.31
N GLU A 36 3.36 -13.68 -7.43
CA GLU A 36 2.56 -13.43 -8.63
C GLU A 36 1.08 -13.70 -8.38
N HIS A 37 0.74 -14.79 -7.69
CA HIS A 37 -0.65 -15.08 -7.32
C HIS A 37 -1.25 -13.97 -6.46
N PHE A 38 -0.50 -13.45 -5.48
CA PHE A 38 -0.95 -12.32 -4.66
C PHE A 38 -1.18 -11.06 -5.50
N LEU A 39 -0.19 -10.64 -6.29
CA LEU A 39 -0.27 -9.41 -7.10
C LEU A 39 -1.41 -9.45 -8.12
N THR A 40 -1.57 -10.58 -8.82
CA THR A 40 -2.66 -10.75 -9.78
C THR A 40 -4.03 -10.74 -9.11
N THR A 41 -4.15 -11.36 -7.95
CA THR A 41 -5.39 -11.37 -7.17
C THR A 41 -5.77 -9.97 -6.72
N ILE A 42 -4.86 -9.23 -6.09
CA ILE A 42 -5.17 -7.88 -5.59
C ILE A 42 -5.48 -6.90 -6.73
N ALA A 43 -4.78 -6.99 -7.86
CA ALA A 43 -5.05 -6.15 -9.03
C ALA A 43 -6.42 -6.46 -9.66
N SER A 44 -6.76 -7.75 -9.77
CA SER A 44 -8.07 -8.20 -10.25
C SER A 44 -9.20 -7.71 -9.35
N GLU A 45 -9.07 -7.88 -8.03
CA GLU A 45 -10.06 -7.42 -7.07
C GLU A 45 -10.16 -5.89 -7.03
N THR A 46 -9.05 -5.18 -7.14
CA THR A 46 -9.04 -3.70 -7.28
C THR A 46 -9.85 -3.26 -8.50
N LYS A 47 -9.69 -3.94 -9.64
CA LYS A 47 -10.50 -3.67 -10.84
C LYS A 47 -11.98 -3.97 -10.61
N SER A 48 -12.30 -5.03 -9.87
CA SER A 48 -13.69 -5.39 -9.54
C SER A 48 -14.35 -4.35 -8.64
N ILE A 49 -13.70 -3.94 -7.55
CA ILE A 49 -14.30 -2.99 -6.60
C ILE A 49 -14.48 -1.60 -7.21
N LYS A 50 -13.61 -1.15 -8.13
CA LYS A 50 -13.76 0.12 -8.86
C LYS A 50 -15.09 0.21 -9.62
N LYS A 51 -15.71 -0.92 -9.98
CA LYS A 51 -17.04 -0.94 -10.63
C LYS A 51 -18.20 -0.76 -9.64
N CYS A 52 -17.95 -1.01 -8.35
CA CYS A 52 -18.98 -1.14 -7.32
C CYS A 52 -18.93 -0.03 -6.28
N ILE A 53 -17.90 0.82 -6.29
CA ILE A 53 -17.69 1.89 -5.31
C ILE A 53 -17.37 3.22 -5.99
N ALA A 54 -17.89 4.30 -5.43
CA ALA A 54 -17.54 5.65 -5.85
C ALA A 54 -16.06 5.92 -5.58
N HIS A 55 -15.37 6.53 -6.54
CA HIS A 55 -13.94 6.77 -6.44
C HIS A 55 -13.48 7.95 -7.29
N GLU A 56 -12.36 8.56 -6.90
CA GLU A 56 -11.61 9.57 -7.64
C GLU A 56 -10.19 9.05 -7.88
N LEU A 57 -9.75 8.91 -9.13
CA LEU A 57 -8.44 8.32 -9.46
C LEU A 57 -7.40 9.39 -9.78
N ASN A 58 -6.13 9.07 -9.52
CA ASN A 58 -4.97 9.84 -9.95
C ASN A 58 -4.95 11.29 -9.43
N ILE A 59 -5.40 11.50 -8.20
CA ILE A 59 -5.31 12.81 -7.54
C ILE A 59 -3.85 13.10 -7.23
N ASN A 60 -3.35 14.23 -7.71
CA ASN A 60 -2.00 14.69 -7.37
C ASN A 60 -2.00 15.28 -5.95
N TYR A 61 -1.15 14.73 -5.08
CA TYR A 61 -0.85 15.34 -3.78
C TYR A 61 0.47 16.14 -3.80
N GLY A 62 1.25 16.01 -4.88
CA GLY A 62 2.45 16.78 -5.15
C GLY A 62 2.76 16.82 -6.65
N GLU A 63 3.90 17.39 -7.03
CA GLU A 63 4.30 17.62 -8.43
C GLU A 63 5.00 16.41 -9.08
N GLY A 64 5.48 15.47 -8.28
CA GLY A 64 6.22 14.30 -8.74
C GLY A 64 5.33 13.30 -9.50
N LYS A 65 5.93 12.60 -10.48
CA LYS A 65 5.23 11.60 -11.31
C LYS A 65 4.48 10.54 -10.47
N PHE A 66 5.08 10.13 -9.35
CA PHE A 66 4.55 9.10 -8.47
C PHE A 66 3.68 9.66 -7.34
N GLN A 67 3.62 10.99 -7.17
CA GLN A 67 2.93 11.67 -6.08
C GLN A 67 1.42 11.75 -6.32
N LYS A 68 0.80 10.57 -6.40
CA LYS A 68 -0.62 10.38 -6.73
C LYS A 68 -1.30 9.49 -5.72
N LEU A 69 -2.59 9.69 -5.53
CA LEU A 69 -3.45 8.80 -4.75
C LEU A 69 -4.78 8.57 -5.47
N ASP A 70 -5.45 7.48 -5.10
CA ASP A 70 -6.86 7.23 -5.46
C ASP A 70 -7.70 7.37 -4.18
N LEU A 71 -8.85 8.03 -4.27
CA LEU A 71 -9.85 8.08 -3.19
C LEU A 71 -10.98 7.11 -3.49
N TYR A 72 -11.39 6.36 -2.47
CA TYR A 72 -12.58 5.52 -2.48
C TYR A 72 -13.54 6.07 -1.44
N LEU A 73 -14.77 6.37 -1.87
CA LEU A 73 -15.71 7.18 -1.12
C LEU A 73 -16.85 6.32 -0.55
N PRO A 74 -17.29 6.60 0.69
CA PRO A 74 -18.43 5.92 1.28
C PRO A 74 -19.74 6.36 0.60
N PRO A 75 -20.81 5.54 0.60
CA PRO A 75 -22.10 5.91 0.01
C PRO A 75 -22.74 7.17 0.61
N HIS A 76 -22.46 7.46 1.88
CA HIS A 76 -22.95 8.61 2.63
C HIS A 76 -21.78 9.38 3.24
N GLN A 77 -20.99 10.01 2.38
CA GLN A 77 -19.89 10.86 2.83
C GLN A 77 -20.41 12.09 3.58
N THR A 78 -19.81 12.36 4.73
CA THR A 78 -20.04 13.58 5.51
C THR A 78 -18.70 14.27 5.75
N GLU A 79 -18.71 15.52 6.23
CA GLU A 79 -17.48 16.21 6.58
C GLU A 79 -16.73 15.56 7.75
N ASP A 80 -17.45 14.79 8.59
CA ASP A 80 -16.90 14.08 9.76
C ASP A 80 -16.54 12.61 9.45
N SER A 81 -16.68 12.17 8.19
CA SER A 81 -16.31 10.80 7.79
C SER A 81 -14.83 10.53 8.12
N PRO A 82 -14.50 9.39 8.75
CA PRO A 82 -13.11 9.06 9.07
C PRO A 82 -12.30 8.87 7.79
N VAL A 83 -11.02 9.20 7.85
CA VAL A 83 -10.09 9.04 6.73
C VAL A 83 -9.12 7.91 7.05
N LEU A 84 -9.04 6.92 6.15
CA LEU A 84 -8.05 5.87 6.19
C LEU A 84 -7.04 6.08 5.07
N ILE A 85 -5.75 6.15 5.41
CA ILE A 85 -4.66 6.25 4.42
C ILE A 85 -4.00 4.88 4.31
N SER A 86 -4.08 4.27 3.14
CA SER A 86 -3.48 2.99 2.81
C SER A 86 -2.17 3.22 2.03
N ILE A 87 -1.07 2.73 2.58
CA ILE A 87 0.27 2.79 1.99
C ILE A 87 0.65 1.35 1.61
N HIS A 88 0.94 1.10 0.34
CA HIS A 88 1.26 -0.26 -0.12
C HIS A 88 2.64 -0.73 0.37
N GLY A 89 2.86 -2.05 0.32
CA GLY A 89 4.16 -2.67 0.59
C GLY A 89 5.03 -2.75 -0.66
N GLY A 90 5.85 -3.80 -0.74
CA GLY A 90 6.68 -4.08 -1.93
C GLY A 90 8.15 -3.68 -1.79
N TYR A 91 8.67 -3.62 -0.55
CA TYR A 91 10.08 -3.33 -0.26
C TYR A 91 10.59 -2.04 -0.94
N TRP A 92 9.70 -1.06 -1.11
CA TRP A 92 10.01 0.26 -1.66
C TRP A 92 10.52 0.22 -3.11
N GLN A 93 10.32 -0.91 -3.79
CA GLN A 93 10.83 -1.17 -5.15
C GLN A 93 9.76 -1.79 -6.05
N ALA A 94 8.56 -2.08 -5.53
CA ALA A 94 7.49 -2.76 -6.25
C ALA A 94 6.11 -2.29 -5.78
N SER A 95 5.10 -2.63 -6.58
CA SER A 95 3.68 -2.29 -6.42
C SER A 95 3.33 -0.82 -6.68
N SER A 96 2.03 -0.55 -6.76
CA SER A 96 1.47 0.78 -6.93
C SER A 96 0.08 0.89 -6.30
N LYS A 97 -0.46 2.11 -6.22
CA LYS A 97 -1.86 2.33 -5.85
C LYS A 97 -2.87 1.57 -6.74
N ASP A 98 -2.49 1.24 -7.97
CA ASP A 98 -3.40 0.63 -8.94
C ASP A 98 -3.72 -0.85 -8.62
N ASP A 99 -2.87 -1.50 -7.81
CA ASP A 99 -3.04 -2.90 -7.39
C ASP A 99 -3.72 -3.03 -6.02
N TYR A 100 -3.75 -1.95 -5.22
CA TYR A 100 -4.10 -1.97 -3.78
C TYR A 100 -5.48 -1.38 -3.45
N GLY A 101 -6.28 -1.05 -4.46
CA GLY A 101 -7.64 -0.53 -4.25
C GLY A 101 -8.54 -1.45 -3.43
N LEU A 102 -8.41 -2.79 -3.54
CA LEU A 102 -9.33 -3.71 -2.84
C LEU A 102 -9.43 -3.46 -1.34
N PHE A 103 -8.35 -3.00 -0.71
CA PHE A 103 -8.30 -2.74 0.73
C PHE A 103 -9.22 -1.60 1.16
N ALA A 104 -9.67 -0.77 0.22
CA ALA A 104 -10.66 0.27 0.46
C ALA A 104 -12.10 -0.25 0.58
N TRP A 105 -12.40 -1.46 0.07
CA TRP A 105 -13.77 -1.96 -0.05
C TRP A 105 -14.54 -1.96 1.28
N HIS A 106 -13.96 -2.58 2.31
CA HIS A 106 -14.65 -2.71 3.59
C HIS A 106 -14.69 -1.38 4.36
N PRO A 107 -13.57 -0.65 4.55
CA PRO A 107 -13.61 0.61 5.29
C PRO A 107 -14.53 1.65 4.66
N ALA A 108 -14.54 1.76 3.33
CA ALA A 108 -15.43 2.71 2.65
C ALA A 108 -16.91 2.32 2.77
N LYS A 109 -17.23 1.03 2.78
CA LYS A 109 -18.59 0.57 3.12
C LYS A 109 -18.99 0.87 4.57
N GLN A 110 -18.02 1.00 5.48
CA GLN A 110 -18.25 1.39 6.88
C GLN A 110 -18.23 2.91 7.09
N GLY A 111 -18.21 3.71 6.03
CA GLY A 111 -18.33 5.17 6.12
C GLY A 111 -17.02 5.95 6.06
N ALA A 112 -15.87 5.28 5.86
CA ALA A 112 -14.58 5.94 5.73
C ALA A 112 -14.30 6.44 4.30
N VAL A 113 -13.62 7.57 4.18
CA VAL A 113 -12.90 7.91 2.95
C VAL A 113 -11.56 7.20 2.98
N VAL A 114 -11.26 6.41 1.94
CA VAL A 114 -10.00 5.66 1.87
C VAL A 114 -9.10 6.25 0.79
N ALA A 115 -7.92 6.73 1.17
CA ALA A 115 -6.88 7.15 0.26
C ALA A 115 -5.86 6.01 0.05
N VAL A 116 -5.75 5.52 -1.18
CA VAL A 116 -4.72 4.56 -1.57
C VAL A 116 -3.58 5.34 -2.21
N VAL A 117 -2.47 5.47 -1.48
CA VAL A 117 -1.35 6.35 -1.83
C VAL A 117 -0.34 5.61 -2.69
N ASN A 118 0.15 6.28 -3.72
CA ASN A 118 1.34 5.92 -4.46
C ASN A 118 2.49 6.85 -4.06
N TYR A 119 3.72 6.38 -4.16
CA TYR A 119 4.92 7.15 -3.84
C TYR A 119 6.08 6.71 -4.74
N THR A 120 7.17 7.47 -4.79
CA THR A 120 8.36 7.11 -5.57
C THR A 120 8.89 5.74 -5.11
N ILE A 121 9.45 4.94 -6.02
CA ILE A 121 10.03 3.63 -5.70
C ILE A 121 11.44 3.51 -6.26
N ALA A 122 12.25 2.60 -5.73
CA ALA A 122 13.57 2.31 -6.23
C ALA A 122 13.50 1.67 -7.64
N PRO A 123 14.48 1.92 -8.52
CA PRO A 123 15.63 2.81 -8.32
C PRO A 123 15.34 4.28 -8.71
N MET A 124 14.07 4.68 -8.87
CA MET A 124 13.70 6.02 -9.35
C MET A 124 13.88 7.13 -8.30
N GLY A 125 14.05 6.75 -7.03
CA GLY A 125 14.33 7.67 -5.92
C GLY A 125 14.96 6.96 -4.73
N THR A 126 15.20 7.72 -3.67
CA THR A 126 15.87 7.26 -2.45
C THR A 126 14.87 7.05 -1.31
N LEU A 127 15.24 6.24 -0.31
CA LEU A 127 14.45 6.02 0.91
C LEU A 127 13.91 7.35 1.52
N PRO A 128 14.73 8.40 1.75
CA PRO A 128 14.22 9.66 2.28
C PRO A 128 13.17 10.34 1.38
N GLN A 129 13.30 10.24 0.06
CA GLN A 129 12.31 10.80 -0.85
C GLN A 129 10.96 10.07 -0.77
N MET A 130 10.98 8.75 -0.62
CA MET A 130 9.75 7.95 -0.47
C MET A 130 9.04 8.25 0.86
N ILE A 131 9.80 8.46 1.93
CA ILE A 131 9.26 8.92 3.22
C ILE A 131 8.58 10.29 3.05
N ASN A 132 9.29 11.25 2.43
CA ASN A 132 8.74 12.58 2.18
C ASN A 132 7.48 12.53 1.31
N ASP A 133 7.44 11.69 0.26
CA ASP A 133 6.25 11.51 -0.58
C ASP A 133 5.03 11.07 0.26
N VAL A 134 5.21 10.09 1.15
CA VAL A 134 4.15 9.63 2.06
C VAL A 134 3.73 10.73 3.04
N GLU A 135 4.67 11.48 3.61
CA GLU A 135 4.37 12.61 4.50
C GLU A 135 3.54 13.68 3.78
N GLN A 136 3.89 14.03 2.54
CA GLN A 136 3.13 14.98 1.73
C GLN A 136 1.71 14.46 1.44
N ALA A 137 1.55 13.17 1.17
CA ALA A 137 0.23 12.57 0.97
C ALA A 137 -0.63 12.67 2.24
N VAL A 138 -0.06 12.42 3.42
CA VAL A 138 -0.75 12.55 4.71
C VAL A 138 -1.17 14.01 4.96
N LEU A 139 -0.26 14.97 4.76
CA LEU A 139 -0.56 16.40 4.90
C LEU A 139 -1.65 16.87 3.93
N TYR A 140 -1.59 16.40 2.68
CA TYR A 140 -2.62 16.67 1.68
C TYR A 140 -4.00 16.17 2.15
N MET A 141 -4.07 14.94 2.67
CA MET A 141 -5.32 14.36 3.14
C MET A 141 -5.86 15.08 4.39
N ALA A 142 -4.99 15.43 5.34
CA ALA A 142 -5.38 16.22 6.51
C ALA A 142 -5.93 17.60 6.12
N LYS A 143 -5.34 18.25 5.10
CA LYS A 143 -5.86 19.52 4.57
C LYS A 143 -7.17 19.36 3.82
N LYS A 144 -7.34 18.28 3.05
CA LYS A 144 -8.56 18.00 2.27
C LYS A 144 -9.74 17.63 3.16
N PHE A 145 -9.50 16.95 4.29
CA PHE A 145 -10.50 16.49 5.25
C PHE A 145 -10.20 16.99 6.67
N PRO A 146 -10.27 18.30 6.93
CA PRO A 146 -9.83 18.90 8.19
C PRO A 146 -10.71 18.54 9.40
N LYS A 147 -11.88 17.94 9.17
CA LYS A 147 -12.84 17.53 10.21
C LYS A 147 -12.88 16.02 10.44
N ALA A 148 -12.12 15.24 9.67
CA ALA A 148 -12.00 13.80 9.91
C ALA A 148 -11.41 13.56 11.30
N ARG A 149 -12.09 12.74 12.10
CA ARG A 149 -11.69 12.37 13.48
C ARG A 149 -11.20 10.93 13.53
#